data_AF-A0A2W5KQB5-F1
#
_entry.id   AF-A0A2W5KQB5-F1
#
_cell.length_a   1.000
_cell.length_b   1.000
_cell.length_c   1.000
_cell.angle_alpha   90.00
_cell.angle_beta   90.00
_cell.angle_gamma   90.00
#
_symmetry.space_group_name_H-M   'P 1'
#
loop_
_entity.id
_entity.type
_entity.pdbx_description
1 polymer ?
#
loop_
_entity_poly.entity_id
_entity_poly.type
_entity_poly.pdbx_seq_one_letter_code
_entity_poly.pdbx_strand_id
1 'polypeptide(L)'
;MRAALTFVMLVSAPAMAQPADDIRLLRQLGYVAGQAVACDIEQPEIAAQVATAMADAMGLKDETSHRLMTDQALNAAAEPCAAPAGRLDEIKANWKSMRKRAGID
;
A
#
# COMPACT_ATOMS: atom_id res chain seq x y z
N MET A 1 35.34 -8.03 47.68
CA MET A 1 35.76 -8.50 46.34
C MET A 1 34.51 -8.65 45.50
N ARG A 2 34.48 -7.99 44.33
CA ARG A 2 33.32 -7.83 43.43
C ARG A 2 33.35 -8.90 42.32
N ALA A 3 32.16 -9.17 41.78
CA ALA A 3 31.84 -9.77 40.48
C ALA A 3 31.90 -11.32 40.41
N ALA A 4 31.03 -12.02 39.67
CA ALA A 4 30.13 -11.58 38.61
C ALA A 4 28.86 -12.46 38.54
N LEU A 5 27.70 -11.83 38.38
CA LEU A 5 26.48 -12.45 37.85
C LEU A 5 26.65 -12.55 36.33
N THR A 6 26.67 -13.77 35.79
CA THR A 6 26.70 -14.00 34.35
C THR A 6 25.32 -13.73 33.76
N PHE A 7 25.15 -12.56 33.14
CA PHE A 7 23.97 -12.22 32.37
C PHE A 7 24.13 -12.80 30.95
N VAL A 8 23.44 -13.91 30.67
CA VAL A 8 23.35 -14.45 29.31
C VAL A 8 22.33 -13.61 28.56
N MET A 9 22.80 -12.69 27.71
CA MET A 9 21.93 -11.99 26.77
C MET A 9 21.53 -12.95 25.65
N LEU A 10 20.26 -13.39 25.64
CA LEU A 10 19.63 -13.88 24.42
C LEU A 10 19.56 -12.71 23.43
N VAL A 11 20.39 -12.75 22.39
CA VAL A 11 20.21 -11.90 21.22
C VAL A 11 19.09 -12.52 20.40
N SER A 12 17.86 -12.04 20.61
CA SER A 12 16.76 -12.24 19.67
C SER A 12 17.10 -11.46 18.40
N ALA A 13 17.56 -12.15 17.35
CA ALA A 13 17.70 -11.56 16.03
C ALA A 13 16.30 -11.09 15.53
N PRO A 14 16.14 -9.84 15.07
CA PRO A 14 14.86 -9.39 14.55
C PRO A 14 14.64 -9.94 13.13
N ALA A 15 13.37 -10.17 12.82
CA ALA A 15 12.84 -10.85 11.65
C ALA A 15 13.31 -10.25 10.31
N MET A 16 14.10 -11.02 9.55
CA MET A 16 14.39 -10.76 8.14
C MET A 16 13.28 -11.37 7.26
N ALA A 17 12.12 -10.72 7.18
CA ALA A 17 11.01 -11.10 6.28
C ALA A 17 10.41 -9.92 5.46
N GLN A 18 10.91 -8.70 5.67
CA GLN A 18 10.26 -7.46 5.21
C GLN A 18 10.15 -7.25 3.69
N PRO A 19 11.13 -7.60 2.83
CA PRO A 19 11.10 -7.17 1.42
C PRO A 19 9.97 -7.79 0.58
N ALA A 20 9.61 -9.05 0.84
CA ALA A 20 8.57 -9.74 0.08
C ALA A 20 7.16 -9.23 0.43
N ASP A 21 6.96 -8.88 1.70
CA ASP A 21 5.70 -8.32 2.18
C ASP A 21 5.47 -6.90 1.63
N ASP A 22 6.53 -6.09 1.54
CA ASP A 22 6.48 -4.74 0.97
C ASP A 22 6.12 -4.76 -0.52
N ILE A 23 6.73 -5.67 -1.30
CA ILE A 23 6.40 -5.82 -2.73
C ILE A 23 4.93 -6.22 -2.93
N ARG A 24 4.44 -7.18 -2.13
CA ARG A 24 3.03 -7.63 -2.21
C ARG A 24 2.07 -6.48 -1.90
N LEU A 25 2.38 -5.71 -0.87
CA LEU A 25 1.62 -4.55 -0.45
C LEU A 25 1.61 -3.46 -1.54
N LEU A 26 2.76 -3.12 -2.12
CA LEU A 26 2.85 -2.12 -3.20
C LEU A 26 2.00 -2.52 -4.41
N ARG A 27 2.02 -3.81 -4.77
CA ARG A 27 1.14 -4.33 -5.81
C ARG A 27 -0.33 -4.21 -5.44
N GLN A 28 -0.69 -4.48 -4.19
CA GLN A 28 -2.07 -4.34 -3.74
C GLN A 28 -2.52 -2.87 -3.76
N LEU A 29 -1.68 -1.93 -3.32
CA LEU A 29 -1.96 -0.50 -3.39
C LEU A 29 -2.16 -0.05 -4.84
N GLY A 30 -1.25 -0.46 -5.73
CA GLY A 30 -1.37 -0.19 -7.16
C GLY A 30 -2.66 -0.75 -7.73
N TYR A 31 -2.98 -2.01 -7.44
CA TYR A 31 -4.22 -2.65 -7.91
C TYR A 31 -5.46 -1.91 -7.43
N VAL A 32 -5.54 -1.55 -6.15
CA VAL A 32 -6.69 -0.81 -5.59
C VAL A 32 -6.84 0.57 -6.25
N ALA A 33 -5.73 1.27 -6.48
CA ALA A 33 -5.76 2.56 -7.17
C ALA A 33 -6.21 2.43 -8.63
N GLY A 34 -5.68 1.43 -9.35
CA GLY A 34 -6.10 1.15 -10.73
C GLY A 34 -7.58 0.74 -10.82
N GLN A 35 -8.08 -0.07 -9.88
CA GLN A 35 -9.49 -0.45 -9.83
C GLN A 35 -10.41 0.72 -9.47
N ALA A 36 -9.96 1.69 -8.67
CA ALA A 36 -10.73 2.91 -8.45
C ALA A 36 -10.92 3.70 -9.75
N VAL A 37 -9.92 3.70 -10.64
CA VAL A 37 -10.04 4.28 -11.98
C VAL A 37 -10.96 3.44 -12.87
N ALA A 38 -10.71 2.12 -12.98
CA ALA A 38 -11.49 1.22 -13.82
C ALA A 38 -12.99 1.17 -13.47
N CYS A 39 -13.33 1.42 -12.20
CA CYS A 39 -14.71 1.49 -11.71
C CYS A 39 -15.32 2.90 -11.74
N ASP A 40 -14.69 3.86 -12.41
CA ASP A 40 -15.12 5.27 -12.47
C ASP A 40 -15.34 5.90 -11.07
N ILE A 41 -14.55 5.48 -10.08
CA ILE A 41 -14.59 6.02 -8.71
C ILE A 41 -13.70 7.26 -8.60
N GLU A 42 -12.56 7.28 -9.29
CA GLU A 42 -11.55 8.34 -9.15
C GLU A 42 -10.79 8.61 -10.46
N GLN A 43 -10.27 9.83 -10.58
CA GLN A 43 -9.39 10.20 -11.69
C GLN A 43 -8.00 9.57 -11.54
N PRO A 44 -7.32 9.17 -12.65
CA PRO A 44 -6.02 8.51 -12.60
C PRO A 44 -4.96 9.25 -11.78
N GLU A 45 -4.88 10.57 -11.93
CA GLU A 45 -3.90 11.40 -11.22
C GLU A 45 -4.09 11.37 -9.71
N ILE A 46 -5.34 11.49 -9.25
CA ILE A 46 -5.68 11.45 -7.83
C ILE A 46 -5.46 10.04 -7.27
N ALA A 47 -5.84 9.00 -8.02
CA ALA A 47 -5.61 7.61 -7.61
C ALA A 47 -4.12 7.31 -7.42
N ALA A 48 -3.27 7.79 -8.33
CA ALA A 48 -1.81 7.69 -8.20
C ALA A 48 -1.29 8.45 -6.97
N GLN A 49 -1.75 9.68 -6.72
CA GLN A 49 -1.35 10.45 -5.53
C GLN A 49 -1.75 9.75 -4.23
N VAL A 50 -2.96 9.18 -4.14
CA VAL A 50 -3.40 8.41 -2.99
C VAL A 50 -2.49 7.20 -2.78
N ALA A 51 -2.21 6.42 -3.82
CA ALA A 51 -1.38 5.23 -3.73
C ALA A 51 0.04 5.56 -3.25
N THR A 52 0.66 6.61 -3.82
CA THR A 52 1.99 7.09 -3.43
C THR A 52 2.03 7.56 -1.98
N ALA A 53 1.07 8.38 -1.55
CA ALA A 53 0.99 8.83 -0.16
C ALA A 53 0.84 7.66 0.83
N MET A 54 0.09 6.62 0.44
CA MET A 54 -0.05 5.40 1.24
C MET A 54 1.26 4.61 1.31
N ALA A 55 1.98 4.43 0.20
CA ALA A 55 3.30 3.78 0.19
C ALA A 55 4.31 4.57 1.03
N ASP A 56 4.31 5.89 0.92
CA ASP A 56 5.20 6.78 1.67
C ASP A 56 4.95 6.74 3.18
N ALA A 57 3.69 6.66 3.59
CA ALA A 57 3.30 6.50 5.00
C ALA A 57 3.82 5.18 5.59
N MET A 58 4.14 4.20 4.74
CA MET A 58 4.69 2.90 5.12
C MET A 58 6.23 2.86 5.03
N GLY A 59 6.86 3.98 4.67
CA GLY A 59 8.32 4.08 4.53
C GLY A 59 8.85 3.63 3.17
N LEU A 60 7.97 3.29 2.22
CA LEU A 60 8.31 2.78 0.88
C LEU A 60 8.40 3.93 -0.13
N LYS A 61 9.36 4.84 0.11
CA LYS A 61 9.49 6.13 -0.58
C LYS A 61 10.45 6.11 -1.77
N ASP A 62 11.08 4.97 -2.03
CA ASP A 62 12.06 4.85 -3.11
C ASP A 62 11.38 4.76 -4.48
N GLU A 63 12.10 5.19 -5.50
CA GLU A 63 11.60 5.22 -6.89
C GLU A 63 11.18 3.84 -7.40
N THR A 64 11.82 2.76 -6.94
CA THR A 64 11.46 1.40 -7.37
C THR A 64 10.10 0.99 -6.81
N SER A 65 9.83 1.32 -5.55
CA SER A 65 8.54 1.09 -4.91
C SER A 65 7.42 1.86 -5.60
N HIS A 66 7.62 3.15 -5.87
CA HIS A 66 6.64 3.99 -6.58
C HIS A 66 6.38 3.50 -8.00
N ARG A 67 7.42 3.12 -8.74
CA ARG A 67 7.30 2.59 -10.10
C ARG A 67 6.54 1.27 -10.11
N LEU A 68 6.88 0.32 -9.24
CA LEU A 68 6.19 -0.97 -9.15
C LEU A 68 4.69 -0.79 -8.90
N MET A 69 4.34 0.08 -7.95
CA MET A 69 2.95 0.39 -7.62
C MET A 69 2.24 1.09 -8.80
N THR A 70 2.90 2.03 -9.46
CA THR A 70 2.35 2.76 -10.62
C THR A 70 2.09 1.82 -11.80
N ASP A 71 3.05 0.97 -12.15
CA ASP A 71 2.90 -0.04 -13.21
C ASP A 71 1.73 -0.97 -12.91
N GLN A 72 1.59 -1.40 -11.66
CA GLN A 72 0.46 -2.23 -11.23
C GLN A 72 -0.88 -1.50 -11.30
N ALA A 73 -0.91 -0.19 -10.99
CA ALA A 73 -2.11 0.63 -11.11
C ALA A 73 -2.53 0.84 -12.56
N LEU A 74 -1.58 1.11 -13.46
CA LEU A 74 -1.84 1.23 -14.89
C LEU A 74 -2.40 -0.06 -15.48
N ASN A 75 -1.83 -1.20 -15.11
CA ASN A 75 -2.34 -2.51 -15.53
C ASN A 75 -3.76 -2.75 -15.02
N ALA A 76 -4.03 -2.48 -13.74
CA ALA A 76 -5.35 -2.69 -13.15
C ALA A 76 -6.42 -1.70 -13.68
N ALA A 77 -6.03 -0.48 -14.05
CA ALA A 77 -6.93 0.51 -14.65
C ALA A 77 -7.37 0.12 -16.08
N ALA A 78 -6.59 -0.71 -16.77
CA ALA A 78 -6.92 -1.25 -18.09
C ALA A 78 -7.81 -2.50 -18.03
N GLU A 79 -7.99 -3.09 -16.85
CA GLU A 79 -8.90 -4.22 -16.64
C GLU A 79 -10.35 -3.74 -16.44
N PRO A 80 -11.37 -4.57 -16.71
CA PRO A 80 -12.74 -4.27 -16.31
C PRO A 80 -12.84 -4.07 -14.80
N CYS A 81 -13.75 -3.19 -14.38
CA CYS A 81 -14.06 -3.00 -12.97
C CYS A 81 -14.41 -4.35 -12.29
N ALA A 82 -13.64 -4.70 -11.27
CA ALA A 82 -13.78 -5.94 -10.50
C ALA A 82 -14.74 -5.81 -9.29
N ALA A 83 -15.44 -4.67 -9.16
CA ALA A 83 -16.38 -4.46 -8.07
C ALA A 83 -17.53 -5.48 -8.13
N PRO A 84 -17.83 -6.21 -7.04
CA PRO A 84 -18.99 -7.08 -7.00
C PRO A 84 -20.30 -6.30 -7.18
N ALA A 85 -21.28 -6.92 -7.83
CA ALA A 85 -22.59 -6.32 -8.02
C ALA A 85 -23.21 -5.87 -6.68
N GLY A 86 -23.70 -4.64 -6.62
CA GLY A 86 -24.32 -4.06 -5.42
C GLY A 86 -23.36 -3.61 -4.31
N ARG A 87 -22.04 -3.69 -4.52
CA ARG A 87 -21.03 -3.30 -3.52
C ARG A 87 -20.27 -2.02 -3.85
N LEU A 88 -20.58 -1.37 -4.98
CA LEU A 88 -19.84 -0.21 -5.48
C LEU A 88 -19.87 0.98 -4.50
N ASP A 89 -20.99 1.24 -3.83
CA ASP A 89 -21.10 2.35 -2.87
C ASP A 89 -20.24 2.14 -1.63
N GLU A 90 -20.11 0.90 -1.16
CA GLU A 90 -19.21 0.56 -0.07
C GLU A 90 -17.75 0.77 -0.49
N ILE A 91 -17.39 0.36 -1.71
CA ILE A 91 -16.05 0.57 -2.26
C ILE A 91 -15.74 2.07 -2.37
N LYS A 92 -16.69 2.89 -2.84
CA LYS A 92 -16.55 4.36 -2.88
C LYS A 92 -16.34 4.96 -1.49
N ALA A 93 -17.07 4.49 -0.47
CA ALA A 93 -16.90 4.94 0.91
C ALA A 93 -15.52 4.56 1.48
N ASN A 94 -15.05 3.34 1.18
CA ASN A 94 -13.72 2.88 1.56
C ASN A 94 -12.63 3.67 0.85
N TRP A 95 -12.80 3.97 -0.45
CA TRP A 95 -11.90 4.82 -1.22
C TRP A 95 -11.81 6.23 -0.63
N LYS A 96 -12.94 6.84 -0.30
CA LYS A 96 -12.97 8.15 0.39
C LYS A 96 -12.18 8.13 1.70
N SER A 97 -12.25 7.03 2.44
CA SER A 97 -11.45 6.86 3.66
C SER A 97 -9.95 6.72 3.37
N MET A 98 -9.57 6.07 2.26
CA MET A 98 -8.18 6.01 1.80
C MET A 98 -7.65 7.39 1.42
N ARG A 99 -8.41 8.15 0.63
CA ARG A 99 -8.09 9.55 0.28
C ARG A 99 -7.78 10.42 1.48
N LYS A 100 -8.65 10.36 2.49
CA LYS A 100 -8.45 11.09 3.74
C LYS A 100 -7.17 10.68 4.46
N ARG A 101 -6.85 9.38 4.51
CA ARG A 101 -5.59 8.88 5.11
C ARG A 101 -4.36 9.31 4.31
N ALA A 102 -4.49 9.46 3.00
CA ALA A 102 -3.48 10.00 2.11
C ALA A 102 -3.34 11.54 2.20
N GLY A 103 -4.21 12.22 2.96
CA GLY A 103 -4.21 13.69 3.05
C GLY A 103 -4.78 14.40 1.82
N ILE A 104 -5.55 13.69 0.99
CA ILE A 104 -6.17 14.19 -0.23
C ILE A 104 -7.68 14.34 0.03
N ASP A 105 -8.06 15.41 0.73
CA ASP A 105 -9.46 15.82 0.91
C ASP A 105 -9.90 16.77 -0.21
#